data_AF-F1QUY4-F1
#
_entry.id   AF-F1QUY4-F1
#
_cell.length_a   1.000
_cell.length_b   1.000
_cell.length_c   1.000
_cell.angle_alpha   90.00
_cell.angle_beta   90.00
_cell.angle_gamma   90.00
#
_symmetry.space_group_name_H-M   'P 1'
#
loop_
_entity.id
_entity.type
_entity.pdbx_description
1 polymer ?
#
loop_
_entity_poly.entity_id
_entity_poly.type
_entity_poly.pdbx_seq_one_letter_code
_entity_poly.pdbx_strand_id
1 'polypeptide(L)'
;MLASIIGRQILGNFRGSSSLLQLSRKLACSGQQTVNFSTLLTRCLNGQFLPRHGTSAVLGSQSFHWSVHRLKKQPQGEESPPRELDLLRYDMKHLKNAPKPALYLGLAGLIPFVSAPLLMAVTELYYSDVAFAQVAYGASIVSFLGGIRWGFALPAGSPEKPDWLNLANSVVPSLIAWTALLFQHDITSSAMIVIIGLGIALHYDLSLLPTYPSWFKALRAILTIVAFLSLLGTLIIKQVYPEKKFIRD
;
A
#
# COMPACT_ATOMS: atom_id res chain seq x y z
N MET A 1 -32.16 14.95 15.55
CA MET A 1 -32.32 15.73 14.30
C MET A 1 -31.06 15.73 13.41
N LEU A 2 -29.84 15.83 13.95
CA LEU A 2 -28.59 15.81 13.17
C LEU A 2 -28.31 14.50 12.39
N ALA A 3 -28.69 13.33 12.89
CA ALA A 3 -28.50 12.05 12.18
C ALA A 3 -29.38 11.89 10.91
N SER A 4 -30.51 12.61 10.82
CA SER A 4 -31.40 12.54 9.65
C SER A 4 -30.94 13.42 8.47
N ILE A 5 -30.14 14.46 8.75
CA ILE A 5 -29.62 15.38 7.74
C ILE A 5 -28.43 14.75 7.00
N ILE A 6 -27.58 14.01 7.70
CA ILE A 6 -26.42 13.30 7.11
C ILE A 6 -26.89 12.16 6.18
N GLY A 7 -28.00 11.48 6.50
CA GLY A 7 -28.59 10.45 5.64
C GLY A 7 -29.17 10.96 4.31
N ARG A 8 -29.65 12.22 4.26
CA ARG A 8 -30.23 12.80 3.03
C ARG A 8 -29.18 13.35 2.05
N GLN A 9 -28.01 13.78 2.53
CA GLN A 9 -26.93 14.21 1.64
C GLN A 9 -26.27 13.04 0.89
N ILE A 10 -26.23 11.85 1.49
CA ILE A 10 -25.64 10.65 0.87
C ILE A 10 -26.53 10.08 -0.25
N LEU A 11 -27.87 10.23 -0.18
CA LEU A 11 -28.77 9.84 -1.27
C LEU A 11 -28.91 10.90 -2.38
N GLY A 12 -28.52 12.15 -2.13
CA GLY A 12 -28.71 13.25 -3.09
C GLY A 12 -27.73 13.28 -4.26
N ASN A 13 -26.54 12.67 -4.11
CA ASN A 13 -25.46 12.81 -5.10
C ASN A 13 -25.42 11.69 -6.16
N PHE A 14 -26.39 10.77 -6.17
CA PHE A 14 -26.43 9.63 -7.10
C PHE A 14 -27.19 9.89 -8.42
N ARG A 15 -27.58 11.14 -8.70
CA ARG A 15 -28.39 11.50 -9.88
C ARG A 15 -27.58 12.00 -11.10
N GLY A 16 -26.26 11.82 -11.12
CA GLY A 16 -25.37 12.23 -12.23
C GLY A 16 -24.96 11.13 -13.21
N SER A 17 -25.68 10.00 -13.26
CA SER A 17 -25.28 8.76 -13.97
C SER A 17 -25.28 8.84 -15.51
N SER A 18 -25.64 9.97 -16.13
CA SER A 18 -25.74 10.10 -17.59
C SER A 18 -24.42 10.42 -18.32
N SER A 19 -23.40 11.00 -17.67
CA SER A 19 -22.14 11.35 -18.37
C SER A 19 -21.18 10.18 -18.53
N LEU A 20 -21.13 9.26 -17.55
CA LEU A 20 -20.25 8.07 -17.61
C LEU A 20 -20.69 7.06 -18.66
N LEU A 21 -22.00 6.97 -18.94
CA LEU A 21 -22.52 6.14 -20.02
C LEU A 21 -22.13 6.65 -21.42
N GLN A 22 -21.91 7.97 -21.58
CA GLN A 22 -21.38 8.49 -22.84
C GLN A 22 -19.88 8.25 -23.02
N LEU A 23 -19.09 8.25 -21.94
CA LEU A 23 -17.66 7.97 -22.03
C LEU A 23 -17.38 6.49 -22.35
N SER A 24 -18.18 5.58 -21.79
CA SER A 24 -18.07 4.14 -22.11
C SER A 24 -18.40 3.85 -23.57
N ARG A 25 -19.37 4.55 -24.18
CA ARG A 25 -19.66 4.41 -25.61
C ARG A 25 -18.55 4.94 -26.52
N LYS A 26 -17.83 6.00 -26.11
CA LYS A 26 -16.68 6.49 -26.89
C LYS A 26 -15.47 5.55 -26.83
N LEU A 27 -15.26 4.84 -25.72
CA LEU A 27 -14.19 3.85 -25.61
C LEU A 27 -14.53 2.53 -26.34
N ALA A 28 -15.81 2.17 -26.43
CA ALA A 28 -16.23 0.98 -27.18
C ALA A 28 -16.13 1.13 -28.71
N CYS A 29 -16.04 2.35 -29.26
CA CYS A 29 -15.92 2.59 -30.71
C CYS A 29 -14.48 2.75 -31.23
N SER A 30 -13.47 2.78 -30.35
CA SER A 30 -12.06 2.73 -30.78
C SER A 30 -11.57 1.27 -30.84
N GLY A 31 -12.30 0.46 -31.59
CA GLY A 31 -11.87 -0.87 -32.02
C GLY A 31 -10.91 -0.78 -33.20
N GLN A 32 -10.11 -1.83 -33.37
CA GLN A 32 -9.18 -2.05 -34.48
C GLN A 32 -7.97 -1.11 -34.54
N GLN A 33 -6.98 -1.36 -33.67
CA GLN A 33 -5.60 -1.37 -34.16
C GLN A 33 -4.82 -2.55 -33.55
N THR A 34 -4.39 -3.37 -34.49
CA THR A 34 -3.65 -4.62 -34.42
C THR A 34 -2.21 -4.42 -33.95
N VAL A 35 -1.73 -5.19 -32.96
CA VAL A 35 -0.42 -5.87 -33.04
C VAL A 35 -0.47 -7.13 -32.15
N ASN A 36 -0.23 -8.29 -32.76
CA ASN A 36 -0.01 -9.57 -32.08
C ASN A 36 1.28 -9.50 -31.25
N PHE A 37 1.23 -9.75 -29.94
CA PHE A 37 2.42 -10.04 -29.12
C PHE A 37 2.28 -11.32 -28.27
N SER A 38 1.30 -12.15 -28.59
CA SER A 38 1.00 -13.41 -27.92
C SER A 38 1.64 -14.59 -28.65
N THR A 39 2.97 -14.78 -28.53
CA THR A 39 3.64 -16.06 -28.90
C THR A 39 4.94 -16.38 -28.16
N LEU A 40 5.40 -15.58 -27.18
CA LEU A 40 6.74 -15.77 -26.58
C LEU A 40 6.80 -16.35 -25.15
N LEU A 41 5.68 -16.75 -24.53
CA LEU A 41 5.70 -17.30 -23.16
C LEU A 41 5.27 -18.77 -23.01
N THR A 42 5.06 -19.51 -24.11
CA THR A 42 4.51 -20.87 -24.07
C THR A 42 5.52 -21.97 -24.41
N ARG A 43 6.84 -21.73 -24.32
CA ARG A 43 7.87 -22.69 -24.83
C ARG A 43 8.88 -23.26 -23.84
N CYS A 44 8.71 -23.09 -22.52
CA CYS A 44 9.62 -23.71 -21.53
C CYS A 44 9.01 -24.80 -20.62
N LEU A 45 7.78 -25.26 -20.89
CA LEU A 45 7.19 -26.43 -20.23
C LEU A 45 7.14 -27.59 -21.21
N ASN A 46 8.29 -28.20 -21.48
CA ASN A 46 8.36 -29.55 -22.04
C ASN A 46 9.76 -30.12 -21.78
N GLY A 47 9.90 -30.77 -20.64
CA GLY A 47 11.12 -31.45 -20.24
C GLY A 47 10.78 -32.60 -19.31
N GLN A 48 10.93 -33.82 -19.84
CA GLN A 48 11.15 -35.08 -19.12
C GLN A 48 9.91 -35.83 -18.58
N PHE A 49 9.31 -36.56 -19.52
CA PHE A 49 9.04 -38.01 -19.46
C PHE A 49 9.44 -38.78 -18.18
N LEU A 50 8.46 -39.45 -17.58
CA LEU A 50 8.47 -40.90 -17.30
C LEU A 50 7.14 -41.33 -16.65
N PRO A 51 6.36 -42.26 -17.22
CA PRO A 51 5.33 -42.98 -16.50
C PRO A 51 5.81 -44.39 -16.15
N ARG A 52 5.62 -44.84 -14.91
CA ARG A 52 5.72 -46.26 -14.56
C ARG A 52 4.58 -46.64 -13.60
N HIS A 53 3.74 -47.55 -14.09
CA HIS A 53 2.69 -48.25 -13.35
C HIS A 53 3.27 -48.98 -12.12
N GLY A 54 2.50 -48.95 -11.02
CA GLY A 54 2.72 -49.75 -9.82
C GLY A 54 1.49 -49.69 -8.92
N THR A 55 0.83 -50.84 -8.80
CA THR A 55 -0.46 -51.09 -8.16
C THR A 55 -0.42 -51.13 -6.62
N SER A 56 -1.57 -50.78 -6.03
CA SER A 56 -2.18 -51.36 -4.81
C SER A 56 -1.81 -50.89 -3.40
N ALA A 57 -2.90 -50.87 -2.61
CA ALA A 57 -3.05 -50.99 -1.15
C ALA A 57 -2.80 -49.71 -0.31
N VAL A 58 -3.83 -49.01 0.20
CA VAL A 58 -4.83 -49.35 1.27
C VAL A 58 -4.37 -48.88 2.65
N LEU A 59 -5.22 -48.01 3.22
CA LEU A 59 -5.48 -47.64 4.62
C LEU A 59 -4.35 -47.11 5.51
N GLY A 60 -4.57 -45.87 5.97
CA GLY A 60 -3.90 -45.28 7.14
C GLY A 60 -4.61 -44.02 7.61
N SER A 61 -5.81 -44.17 8.18
CA SER A 61 -6.54 -43.12 8.88
C SER A 61 -6.03 -43.00 10.32
N GLN A 62 -5.36 -41.91 10.68
CA GLN A 62 -5.15 -41.48 12.09
C GLN A 62 -5.15 -39.94 12.11
N SER A 63 -6.28 -39.33 12.47
CA SER A 63 -6.70 -38.95 13.83
C SER A 63 -6.31 -37.49 14.14
N PHE A 64 -7.30 -36.61 14.02
CA PHE A 64 -7.27 -35.23 14.48
C PHE A 64 -7.16 -35.21 16.01
N HIS A 65 -6.00 -34.77 16.53
CA HIS A 65 -5.81 -34.58 17.97
C HIS A 65 -5.78 -33.09 18.28
N TRP A 66 -6.95 -32.52 18.56
CA TRP A 66 -7.14 -31.15 19.02
C TRP A 66 -6.85 -31.09 20.54
N SER A 67 -5.57 -30.99 20.92
CA SER A 67 -5.20 -30.93 22.33
C SER A 67 -5.21 -29.48 22.82
N VAL A 68 -6.35 -29.07 23.38
CA VAL A 68 -6.46 -27.94 24.29
C VAL A 68 -5.65 -28.28 25.53
N HIS A 69 -4.46 -27.70 25.71
CA HIS A 69 -3.75 -27.89 26.96
C HIS A 69 -3.00 -26.66 27.46
N ARG A 70 -3.39 -26.29 28.69
CA ARG A 70 -2.57 -25.65 29.72
C ARG A 70 -2.35 -24.14 29.59
N LEU A 71 -3.43 -23.43 29.94
CA LEU A 71 -3.38 -22.15 30.66
C LEU A 71 -2.62 -22.37 32.00
N LYS A 72 -1.29 -22.29 31.99
CA LYS A 72 -0.45 -22.34 33.20
C LYS A 72 0.15 -20.97 33.46
N LYS A 73 -0.43 -20.32 34.47
CA LYS A 73 0.07 -19.24 35.34
C LYS A 73 1.50 -18.70 35.07
N GLN A 74 1.48 -17.41 34.72
CA GLN A 74 2.46 -16.32 34.79
C GLN A 74 3.59 -16.41 35.85
N PRO A 75 4.79 -15.94 35.50
CA PRO A 75 5.59 -15.03 36.34
C PRO A 75 5.49 -13.60 35.81
N GLN A 76 5.08 -12.68 36.69
CA GLN A 76 5.22 -11.24 36.51
C GLN A 76 6.71 -10.89 36.62
N GLY A 77 7.21 -10.01 35.76
CA GLY A 77 8.49 -9.32 35.99
C GLY A 77 9.47 -9.36 34.82
N GLU A 78 9.16 -8.68 33.72
CA GLU A 78 10.21 -8.05 32.90
C GLU A 78 9.58 -6.85 32.19
N GLU A 79 9.83 -5.67 32.75
CA GLU A 79 9.45 -4.38 32.18
C GLU A 79 10.19 -4.24 30.84
N SER A 80 9.51 -4.52 29.73
CA SER A 80 10.14 -4.44 28.41
C SER A 80 10.48 -2.96 28.13
N PRO A 81 11.75 -2.60 27.87
CA PRO A 81 12.06 -1.26 27.38
C PRO A 81 11.31 -1.04 26.05
N PRO A 82 11.07 0.21 25.61
CA PRO A 82 10.28 0.52 24.41
C PRO A 82 10.93 -0.07 23.14
N ARG A 83 10.69 -1.36 22.90
CA ARG A 83 11.44 -2.21 21.96
C ARG A 83 11.28 -1.75 20.51
N GLU A 84 10.15 -1.13 20.18
CA GLU A 84 9.87 -0.63 18.83
C GLU A 84 10.74 0.59 18.46
N LEU A 85 10.94 1.52 19.38
CA LEU A 85 11.79 2.70 19.17
C LEU A 85 13.27 2.32 19.06
N ASP A 86 13.72 1.36 19.88
CA ASP A 86 15.09 0.84 19.81
C ASP A 86 15.33 0.01 18.54
N LEU A 87 14.33 -0.75 18.06
CA LEU A 87 14.41 -1.47 16.79
C LEU A 87 14.59 -0.50 15.62
N LEU A 88 13.77 0.56 15.54
CA LEU A 88 13.95 1.57 14.50
C LEU A 88 15.33 2.21 14.61
N ARG A 89 15.77 2.58 15.81
CA ARG A 89 17.10 3.17 16.04
C ARG A 89 18.25 2.23 15.65
N TYR A 90 18.12 0.94 15.91
CA TYR A 90 19.10 -0.08 15.53
C TYR A 90 19.13 -0.26 14.01
N ASP A 91 17.97 -0.35 13.38
CA ASP A 91 17.80 -0.47 11.93
C ASP A 91 18.38 0.74 11.17
N MET A 92 18.37 1.95 11.74
CA MET A 92 19.01 3.12 11.13
C MET A 92 20.51 2.94 10.86
N LYS A 93 21.22 2.19 11.71
CA LYS A 93 22.65 1.91 11.48
C LYS A 93 22.86 1.04 10.24
N HIS A 94 21.90 0.18 9.92
CA HIS A 94 21.95 -0.73 8.78
C HIS A 94 21.63 -0.07 7.45
N LEU A 95 21.10 1.16 7.44
CA LEU A 95 20.83 1.90 6.20
C LEU A 95 22.10 2.11 5.35
N LYS A 96 23.28 2.17 5.99
CA LYS A 96 24.59 2.24 5.32
C LYS A 96 24.91 1.02 4.46
N ASN A 97 24.28 -0.12 4.74
CA ASN A 97 24.48 -1.38 4.02
C ASN A 97 23.47 -1.55 2.87
N ALA A 98 22.54 -0.61 2.69
CA ALA A 98 21.56 -0.67 1.61
C ALA A 98 22.26 -0.58 0.24
N PRO A 99 21.78 -1.31 -0.78
CA PRO A 99 22.21 -1.10 -2.16
C PRO A 99 21.98 0.36 -2.56
N LYS A 100 23.03 1.04 -3.05
CA LYS A 100 22.96 2.46 -3.46
C LYS A 100 21.77 2.76 -4.39
N PRO A 101 21.42 1.92 -5.39
CA PRO A 101 20.25 2.19 -6.23
C PRO A 101 18.94 2.25 -5.44
N ALA A 102 18.74 1.35 -4.48
CA ALA A 102 17.53 1.33 -3.64
C ALA A 102 17.44 2.58 -2.76
N LEU A 103 18.57 3.03 -2.21
CA LEU A 103 18.64 4.25 -1.41
C LEU A 103 18.30 5.49 -2.25
N TYR A 104 18.96 5.65 -3.42
CA TYR A 104 18.73 6.81 -4.29
C TYR A 104 17.30 6.85 -4.83
N LEU A 105 16.77 5.73 -5.31
CA LEU A 105 15.40 5.66 -5.81
C LEU A 105 14.37 5.87 -4.69
N GLY A 106 14.60 5.28 -3.51
CA GLY A 106 13.72 5.47 -2.35
C GLY A 106 13.65 6.93 -1.92
N LEU A 107 14.80 7.60 -1.80
CA LEU A 107 14.88 9.01 -1.42
C LEU A 107 14.33 9.94 -2.53
N ALA A 108 14.59 9.65 -3.80
CA ALA A 108 14.01 10.39 -4.92
C ALA A 108 12.47 10.30 -4.93
N GLY A 109 11.92 9.17 -4.48
CA GLY A 109 10.49 8.98 -4.28
C GLY A 109 9.86 9.96 -3.27
N LEU A 110 10.64 10.66 -2.44
CA LEU A 110 10.13 11.69 -1.53
C LEU A 110 9.97 13.07 -2.17
N ILE A 111 10.47 13.28 -3.40
CA ILE A 111 10.43 14.58 -4.07
C ILE A 111 8.98 15.08 -4.21
N PRO A 112 8.00 14.29 -4.72
CA PRO A 112 6.62 14.78 -4.84
C PRO A 112 5.93 15.00 -3.49
N PHE A 113 6.31 14.24 -2.46
CA PHE A 113 5.84 14.47 -1.11
C PHE A 113 6.31 15.82 -0.57
N VAL A 114 7.61 16.10 -0.59
CA VAL A 114 8.17 17.30 0.05
C VAL A 114 7.93 18.56 -0.78
N SER A 115 7.97 18.45 -2.11
CA SER A 115 7.82 19.61 -3.00
C SER A 115 6.45 20.28 -2.91
N ALA A 116 5.37 19.52 -2.71
CA ALA A 116 4.01 20.07 -2.60
C ALA A 116 3.83 21.05 -1.41
N PRO A 117 4.04 20.66 -0.14
CA PRO A 117 3.98 21.58 0.99
C PRO A 117 5.05 22.66 0.91
N LEU A 118 6.25 22.36 0.39
CA LEU A 118 7.31 23.36 0.22
C LEU A 118 6.89 24.47 -0.76
N LEU A 119 6.28 24.12 -1.89
CA LEU A 119 5.75 25.08 -2.86
C LEU A 119 4.67 25.97 -2.24
N MET A 120 3.72 25.36 -1.51
CA MET A 120 2.66 26.11 -0.84
C MET A 120 3.20 26.98 0.30
N ALA A 121 4.24 26.52 1.01
CA ALA A 121 4.95 27.30 2.03
C ALA A 121 5.65 28.53 1.45
N VAL A 122 6.40 28.37 0.35
CA VAL A 122 7.14 29.47 -0.29
C VAL A 122 6.21 30.51 -0.90
N THR A 123 5.05 30.09 -1.41
CA THR A 123 4.09 30.99 -2.06
C THR A 123 3.06 31.58 -1.09
N GLU A 124 3.04 31.13 0.16
CA GLU A 124 2.05 31.48 1.19
C GLU A 124 0.60 31.29 0.73
N LEU A 125 0.37 30.32 -0.16
CA LEU A 125 -0.91 30.05 -0.78
C LEU A 125 -1.20 28.55 -0.73
N TYR A 126 -2.43 28.20 -0.35
CA TYR A 126 -2.89 26.82 -0.43
C TYR A 126 -3.47 26.54 -1.82
N TYR A 127 -2.90 25.56 -2.52
CA TYR A 127 -3.36 25.09 -3.82
C TYR A 127 -3.97 23.71 -3.70
N SER A 128 -5.30 23.62 -3.83
CA SER A 128 -6.04 22.35 -3.70
C SER A 128 -5.60 21.30 -4.72
N ASP A 129 -5.32 21.70 -5.97
CA ASP A 129 -4.85 20.81 -7.04
C ASP A 129 -3.46 20.21 -6.72
N VAL A 130 -2.56 21.01 -6.13
CA VAL A 130 -1.22 20.56 -5.71
C VAL A 130 -1.32 19.60 -4.52
N ALA A 131 -2.18 19.92 -3.55
CA ALA A 131 -2.44 19.04 -2.42
C ALA A 131 -3.06 17.71 -2.89
N PHE A 132 -4.00 17.75 -3.86
CA PHE A 132 -4.55 16.53 -4.45
C PHE A 132 -3.48 15.73 -5.20
N ALA A 133 -2.60 16.37 -5.97
CA ALA A 133 -1.50 15.70 -6.66
C ALA A 133 -0.56 14.97 -5.68
N GLN A 134 -0.25 15.59 -4.53
CA GLN A 134 0.53 14.98 -3.45
C GLN A 134 -0.18 13.74 -2.87
N VAL A 135 -1.48 13.85 -2.61
CA VAL A 135 -2.29 12.74 -2.10
C VAL A 135 -2.42 11.61 -3.12
N ALA A 136 -2.62 11.94 -4.39
CA ALA A 136 -2.68 10.96 -5.48
C ALA A 136 -1.36 10.22 -5.66
N TYR A 137 -0.23 10.92 -5.54
CA TYR A 137 1.08 10.31 -5.48
C TYR A 137 1.22 9.38 -4.26
N GLY A 138 0.80 9.84 -3.08
CA GLY A 138 0.82 9.03 -1.88
C GLY A 138 -0.03 7.76 -1.98
N ALA A 139 -1.24 7.85 -2.55
CA ALA A 139 -2.07 6.68 -2.86
C ALA A 139 -1.37 5.73 -3.83
N SER A 140 -0.70 6.25 -4.86
CA SER A 140 0.08 5.44 -5.81
C SER A 140 1.20 4.66 -5.10
N ILE A 141 1.92 5.31 -4.17
CA ILE A 141 2.94 4.65 -3.34
C ILE A 141 2.32 3.58 -2.45
N VAL A 142 1.21 3.86 -1.76
CA VAL A 142 0.53 2.87 -0.91
C VAL A 142 0.12 1.63 -1.72
N SER A 143 -0.41 1.80 -2.94
CA SER A 143 -0.74 0.68 -3.82
C SER A 143 0.51 -0.10 -4.27
N PHE A 144 1.59 0.60 -4.64
CA PHE A 144 2.87 -0.01 -4.99
C PHE A 144 3.42 -0.87 -3.84
N LEU A 145 3.37 -0.38 -2.60
CA LEU A 145 3.83 -1.12 -1.42
C LEU A 145 3.07 -2.42 -1.19
N GLY A 146 1.76 -2.42 -1.46
CA GLY A 146 0.96 -3.64 -1.49
C GLY A 146 1.50 -4.67 -2.48
N GLY A 147 1.87 -4.22 -3.69
CA GLY A 147 2.43 -5.08 -4.75
C GLY A 147 3.77 -5.74 -4.41
N ILE A 148 4.59 -5.13 -3.56
CA ILE A 148 5.92 -5.68 -3.18
C ILE A 148 5.80 -7.10 -2.61
N ARG A 149 4.73 -7.40 -1.87
CA ARG A 149 4.52 -8.73 -1.26
C ARG A 149 4.43 -9.85 -2.30
N TRP A 150 3.83 -9.58 -3.46
CA TRP A 150 3.82 -10.55 -4.57
C TRP A 150 5.24 -10.80 -5.06
N GLY A 151 6.02 -9.72 -5.25
CA GLY A 151 7.42 -9.82 -5.67
C GLY A 151 8.30 -10.61 -4.67
N PHE A 152 7.99 -10.54 -3.37
CA PHE A 152 8.72 -11.29 -2.36
C PHE A 152 8.27 -12.75 -2.23
N ALA A 153 6.99 -13.06 -2.36
CA ALA A 153 6.45 -14.41 -2.14
C ALA A 153 6.58 -15.36 -3.36
N LEU A 154 6.71 -14.81 -4.58
CA LEU A 154 6.73 -15.60 -5.81
C LEU A 154 8.03 -16.36 -6.13
N PRO A 155 9.25 -15.82 -5.85
CA PRO A 155 10.49 -16.51 -6.18
C PRO A 155 10.59 -17.89 -5.52
N ALA A 156 11.08 -18.88 -6.28
CA ALA A 156 11.32 -20.22 -5.74
C ALA A 156 12.32 -20.15 -4.57
N GLY A 157 11.96 -20.76 -3.43
CA GLY A 157 12.78 -20.69 -2.22
C GLY A 157 12.59 -19.41 -1.39
N SER A 158 11.60 -18.56 -1.71
CA SER A 158 11.23 -17.45 -0.83
C SER A 158 10.91 -17.95 0.57
N PRO A 159 11.33 -17.22 1.63
CA PRO A 159 10.93 -17.53 3.00
C PRO A 159 9.40 -17.46 3.18
N GLU A 160 8.72 -16.68 2.36
CA GLU A 160 7.27 -16.45 2.42
C GLU A 160 6.56 -17.22 1.32
N LYS A 161 5.49 -17.94 1.70
CA LYS A 161 4.70 -18.71 0.73
C LYS A 161 3.68 -17.81 0.04
N PRO A 162 3.36 -18.07 -1.24
CA PRO A 162 2.28 -17.41 -1.96
C PRO A 162 0.91 -17.98 -1.53
N ASP A 163 0.61 -17.89 -0.24
CA ASP A 163 -0.67 -18.32 0.32
C ASP A 163 -1.72 -17.21 0.29
N TRP A 164 -2.98 -17.58 0.50
CA TRP A 164 -4.10 -16.65 0.40
C TRP A 164 -3.97 -15.47 1.37
N LEU A 165 -3.50 -15.71 2.60
CA LEU A 165 -3.36 -14.67 3.61
C LEU A 165 -2.28 -13.65 3.23
N ASN A 166 -1.12 -14.12 2.78
CA ASN A 166 -0.01 -13.26 2.39
C ASN A 166 -0.35 -12.41 1.16
N LEU A 167 -0.97 -13.03 0.15
CA LEU A 167 -1.36 -12.33 -1.09
C LEU A 167 -2.59 -11.43 -0.88
N ALA A 168 -3.56 -11.81 -0.05
CA ALA A 168 -4.71 -10.96 0.27
C ALA A 168 -4.29 -9.69 1.03
N ASN A 169 -3.33 -9.79 1.96
CA ASN A 169 -2.78 -8.63 2.66
C ASN A 169 -2.12 -7.61 1.72
N SER A 170 -1.67 -8.05 0.54
CA SER A 170 -1.12 -7.17 -0.50
C SER A 170 -2.19 -6.26 -1.12
N VAL A 171 -3.46 -6.68 -1.10
CA VAL A 171 -4.57 -5.98 -1.75
C VAL A 171 -5.08 -4.85 -0.86
N VAL A 172 -4.98 -5.02 0.46
CA VAL A 172 -5.45 -4.05 1.46
C VAL A 172 -4.89 -2.64 1.22
N PRO A 173 -3.57 -2.42 1.05
CA PRO A 173 -3.04 -1.09 0.72
C PRO A 173 -3.63 -0.50 -0.57
N SER A 174 -3.81 -1.30 -1.62
CA SER A 174 -4.37 -0.82 -2.89
C SER A 174 -5.84 -0.39 -2.76
N LEU A 175 -6.64 -1.08 -1.94
CA LEU A 175 -8.01 -0.68 -1.66
C LEU A 175 -8.07 0.62 -0.82
N ILE A 176 -7.17 0.77 0.14
CA ILE A 176 -7.04 2.01 0.93
C ILE A 176 -6.65 3.17 0.01
N ALA A 177 -5.67 2.97 -0.87
CA ALA A 177 -5.23 3.96 -1.85
C ALA A 177 -6.39 4.37 -2.78
N TRP A 178 -7.11 3.40 -3.35
CA TRP A 178 -8.28 3.67 -4.17
C TRP A 178 -9.36 4.45 -3.40
N THR A 179 -9.62 4.08 -2.15
CA THR A 179 -10.57 4.78 -1.28
C THR A 179 -10.15 6.23 -1.04
N ALA A 180 -8.86 6.50 -0.80
CA ALA A 180 -8.37 7.86 -0.64
C ALA A 180 -8.73 8.74 -1.84
N LEU A 181 -8.58 8.22 -3.06
CA LEU A 181 -8.88 8.94 -4.30
C LEU A 181 -10.37 9.25 -4.48
N LEU A 182 -11.27 8.47 -3.88
CA LEU A 182 -12.72 8.76 -3.90
C LEU A 182 -13.06 10.05 -3.13
N PHE A 183 -12.24 10.42 -2.14
CA PHE A 183 -12.39 11.65 -1.36
C PHE A 183 -11.65 12.84 -1.99
N GLN A 184 -11.54 12.92 -3.32
CA GLN A 184 -10.82 14.00 -4.02
C GLN A 184 -11.27 15.42 -3.64
N HIS A 185 -12.55 15.62 -3.30
CA HIS A 185 -13.09 16.92 -2.89
C HIS A 185 -12.86 17.23 -1.40
N ASP A 186 -12.48 16.24 -0.60
CA ASP A 186 -12.09 16.42 0.79
C ASP A 186 -10.65 15.95 1.00
N ILE A 187 -9.72 16.87 0.68
CA ILE A 187 -8.28 16.65 0.83
C ILE A 187 -7.88 16.25 2.24
N THR A 188 -8.62 16.70 3.28
CA THR A 188 -8.29 16.32 4.65
C THR A 188 -8.53 14.83 4.87
N SER A 189 -9.72 14.34 4.52
CA SER A 189 -10.02 12.91 4.62
C SER A 189 -9.13 12.08 3.70
N SER A 190 -8.91 12.53 2.47
CA SER A 190 -8.05 11.83 1.50
C SER A 190 -6.61 11.69 2.00
N ALA A 191 -6.00 12.76 2.53
CA ALA A 191 -4.65 12.72 3.10
C ALA A 191 -4.57 11.82 4.35
N MET A 192 -5.58 11.85 5.23
CA MET A 192 -5.63 10.98 6.41
C MET A 192 -5.69 9.49 6.01
N ILE A 193 -6.49 9.15 4.99
CA ILE A 193 -6.56 7.77 4.48
C ILE A 193 -5.19 7.33 3.92
N VAL A 194 -4.48 8.21 3.20
CA VAL A 194 -3.12 7.90 2.73
C VAL A 194 -2.14 7.72 3.89
N ILE A 195 -2.19 8.57 4.92
CA ILE A 195 -1.37 8.44 6.14
C ILE A 195 -1.62 7.08 6.80
N ILE A 196 -2.88 6.69 6.97
CA ILE A 196 -3.27 5.39 7.52
C ILE A 196 -2.76 4.25 6.63
N GLY A 197 -2.91 4.37 5.31
CA GLY A 197 -2.42 3.38 4.35
C GLY A 197 -0.90 3.20 4.40
N LEU A 198 -0.15 4.29 4.52
CA LEU A 198 1.30 4.27 4.70
C LEU A 198 1.69 3.59 6.03
N GLY A 199 0.96 3.89 7.11
CA GLY A 199 1.14 3.27 8.42
C GLY A 199 0.86 1.76 8.40
N ILE A 200 -0.23 1.33 7.77
CA ILE A 200 -0.57 -0.10 7.59
C ILE A 200 0.49 -0.80 6.74
N ALA A 201 0.94 -0.19 5.64
CA ALA A 201 1.99 -0.76 4.81
C ALA A 201 3.32 -0.91 5.58
N LEU A 202 3.72 0.11 6.35
CA LEU A 202 4.90 0.02 7.22
C LEU A 202 4.73 -1.07 8.29
N HIS A 203 3.56 -1.15 8.93
CA HIS A 203 3.27 -2.19 9.91
C HIS A 203 3.38 -3.59 9.29
N TYR A 204 2.87 -3.80 8.07
CA TYR A 204 3.02 -5.07 7.36
C TYR A 204 4.48 -5.40 7.06
N ASP A 205 5.28 -4.42 6.63
CA ASP A 205 6.72 -4.61 6.35
C ASP A 205 7.51 -4.98 7.63
N LEU A 206 7.13 -4.42 8.79
CA LEU A 206 7.83 -4.65 10.06
C LEU A 206 7.36 -5.92 10.78
N SER A 207 6.05 -6.19 10.79
CA SER A 207 5.44 -7.22 11.62
C SER A 207 5.15 -8.53 10.88
N LEU A 208 4.76 -8.46 9.60
CA LEU A 208 4.37 -9.65 8.83
C LEU A 208 5.51 -10.24 8.00
N LEU A 209 6.61 -9.50 7.83
CA LEU A 209 7.76 -9.90 7.03
C LEU A 209 9.05 -9.80 7.87
N PRO A 210 9.21 -10.62 8.92
CA PRO A 210 10.41 -10.60 9.75
C PRO A 210 11.68 -10.87 8.91
N THR A 211 11.54 -11.58 7.80
CA THR A 211 12.58 -11.98 6.85
C THR A 211 13.08 -10.86 5.94
N TYR A 212 12.44 -9.68 5.93
CA TYR A 212 12.97 -8.54 5.19
C TYR A 212 14.33 -8.08 5.74
N PRO A 213 15.28 -7.71 4.86
CA PRO A 213 16.55 -7.13 5.29
C PRO A 213 16.34 -5.90 6.19
N SER A 214 17.13 -5.78 7.26
CA SER A 214 17.03 -4.65 8.19
C SER A 214 17.19 -3.30 7.50
N TRP A 215 18.07 -3.20 6.49
CA TRP A 215 18.24 -1.98 5.69
C TRP A 215 16.95 -1.56 4.95
N PHE A 216 16.12 -2.51 4.54
CA PHE A 216 14.86 -2.24 3.85
C PHE A 216 13.81 -1.73 4.85
N LYS A 217 13.70 -2.36 6.02
CA LYS A 217 12.83 -1.90 7.12
C LYS A 217 13.18 -0.49 7.58
N ALA A 218 14.48 -0.23 7.76
CA ALA A 218 15.05 1.08 8.06
C ALA A 218 14.65 2.13 7.01
N LEU A 219 14.84 1.81 5.73
CA LEU A 219 14.49 2.69 4.62
C LEU A 219 13.00 2.99 4.61
N ARG A 220 12.15 1.94 4.69
CA ARG A 220 10.69 2.07 4.72
C ARG A 220 10.20 2.96 5.86
N ALA A 221 10.81 2.85 7.05
CA ALA A 221 10.47 3.70 8.19
C ALA A 221 10.80 5.18 7.92
N ILE A 222 12.02 5.50 7.45
CA ILE A 222 12.40 6.88 7.12
C ILE A 222 11.47 7.47 6.06
N LEU A 223 11.27 6.74 4.95
CA LEU A 223 10.43 7.21 3.85
C LEU A 223 9.00 7.50 4.33
N THR A 224 8.45 6.62 5.18
CA THR A 224 7.09 6.77 5.72
C THR A 224 7.00 7.95 6.68
N ILE A 225 8.00 8.17 7.54
CA ILE A 225 8.05 9.32 8.46
C ILE A 225 8.09 10.63 7.67
N VAL A 226 8.97 10.73 6.65
CA VAL A 226 9.07 11.95 5.84
C VAL A 226 7.77 12.20 5.06
N ALA A 227 7.18 11.17 4.47
CA ALA A 227 5.89 11.27 3.78
C ALA A 227 4.75 11.71 4.73
N PHE A 228 4.71 11.15 5.94
CA PHE A 228 3.76 11.53 6.98
C PHE A 228 3.89 13.01 7.36
N LEU A 229 5.10 13.47 7.67
CA LEU A 229 5.36 14.87 8.03
C LEU A 229 5.03 15.82 6.88
N SER A 230 5.31 15.42 5.65
CA SER A 230 4.96 16.18 4.45
C SER A 230 3.44 16.32 4.26
N LEU A 231 2.68 15.23 4.40
CA LEU A 231 1.21 15.26 4.32
C LEU A 231 0.61 16.09 5.46
N LEU A 232 1.15 15.95 6.67
CA LEU A 232 0.75 16.76 7.82
C LEU A 232 1.05 18.25 7.59
N GLY A 233 2.20 18.58 7.00
CA GLY A 233 2.54 19.95 6.60
C GLY A 233 1.52 20.55 5.64
N THR A 234 1.08 19.79 4.64
CA THR A 234 0.00 20.21 3.73
C THR A 234 -1.32 20.48 4.45
N LEU A 235 -1.67 19.64 5.44
CA LEU A 235 -2.87 19.84 6.26
C LEU A 235 -2.78 21.10 7.14
N ILE A 236 -1.61 21.39 7.69
CA ILE A 236 -1.36 22.63 8.45
C ILE A 236 -1.47 23.84 7.52
N ILE A 237 -0.84 23.79 6.34
CA ILE A 237 -0.89 24.87 5.35
C ILE A 237 -2.33 25.18 4.94
N LYS A 238 -3.16 24.15 4.70
CA LYS A 238 -4.60 24.31 4.40
C LYS A 238 -5.34 25.13 5.46
N GLN A 239 -4.92 25.06 6.73
CA GLN A 239 -5.55 25.81 7.83
C GLN A 239 -5.03 27.24 7.98
N VAL A 240 -3.80 27.51 7.54
CA VAL A 240 -3.10 28.78 7.76
C VAL A 240 -3.21 29.73 6.56
N TYR A 241 -3.13 29.23 5.33
CA TYR A 241 -3.06 30.06 4.13
C TYR A 241 -4.39 30.17 3.39
N PRO A 242 -4.63 31.29 2.69
CA PRO A 242 -5.80 31.43 1.85
C PRO A 242 -5.77 30.44 0.67
N GLU A 243 -6.94 29.90 0.33
CA GLU A 243 -7.10 28.97 -0.79
C GLU A 243 -7.09 29.72 -2.13
N LYS A 244 -6.28 29.22 -3.06
CA LYS A 244 -6.27 29.66 -4.45
C LYS A 244 -6.43 28.44 -5.36
N LYS A 245 -7.46 28.44 -6.18
CA LYS A 245 -7.66 27.42 -7.21
C LYS A 245 -6.83 27.79 -8.45
N PHE A 246 -6.10 26.82 -9.01
CA PHE A 246 -5.42 27.01 -10.30
C PHE A 246 -6.44 27.01 -11.44
N ILE A 247 -7.41 26.11 -11.35
CA ILE A 247 -8.50 25.98 -12.31
C ILE A 247 -9.66 26.86 -11.83
N ARG A 248 -9.90 27.95 -12.55
CA ARG A 248 -11.17 28.68 -12.44
C ARG A 248 -12.19 27.86 -13.20
N ASP A 249 -13.18 27.34 -12.48
CA ASP A 249 -14.39 26.79 -13.11
C ASP A 249 -15.10 27.86 -13.96
#